data_AF-A0A8J6BIC0-F1
#
_entry.id   AF-A0A8J6BIC0-F1
#
_cell.length_a   1.000
_cell.length_b   1.000
_cell.length_c   1.000
_cell.angle_alpha   90.00
_cell.angle_beta   90.00
_cell.angle_gamma   90.00
#
_symmetry.space_group_name_H-M   'P 1'
#
loop_
_entity.id
_entity.type
_entity.pdbx_description
1 polymer ?
#
loop_
_entity_poly.entity_id
_entity_poly.type
_entity_poly.pdbx_seq_one_letter_code
_entity_poly.pdbx_strand_id
1 'polypeptide(L)'
;DSKREIRKVMKYMGKDLPEDVLEKIHQHTTFKTMKENHMANYSSIPTHVMDHEVSPFMRKGICGDWKNHLTVAQNELFDAYYKRKMSDTDLTFRFEV
;
A
#
# COMPACT_ATOMS: atom_id res chain seq x y z
N ASP A 1 2.80 -11.17 -3.95
CA ASP A 1 1.94 -12.20 -3.33
C ASP A 1 1.60 -11.79 -1.91
N SER A 2 0.36 -11.38 -1.68
CA SER A 2 -0.20 -10.94 -0.39
C SER A 2 -0.36 -12.10 0.60
N LYS A 3 -0.71 -13.31 0.16
CA LYS A 3 -0.88 -14.47 1.05
C LYS A 3 0.43 -14.83 1.73
N ARG A 4 1.55 -14.75 1.00
CA ARG A 4 2.89 -14.94 1.57
C ARG A 4 3.19 -13.95 2.69
N GLU A 5 2.88 -12.67 2.51
CA GLU A 5 3.14 -11.66 3.54
C GLU A 5 2.21 -11.82 4.75
N ILE A 6 0.94 -12.19 4.54
CA ILE A 6 -0.01 -12.53 5.63
C ILE A 6 0.56 -13.68 6.48
N ARG A 7 1.09 -14.75 5.87
CA ARG A 7 1.73 -15.86 6.61
C ARG A 7 2.91 -15.40 7.47
N LYS A 8 3.73 -14.47 6.97
CA LYS A 8 4.85 -13.93 7.75
C LYS A 8 4.37 -13.16 8.97
N VAL A 9 3.33 -12.33 8.83
CA VAL A 9 2.72 -11.59 9.95
C VAL A 9 2.14 -12.58 10.98
N MET A 10 1.41 -13.60 10.53
CA MET A 10 0.87 -14.63 11.40
C MET A 10 1.97 -15.36 12.19
N LYS A 11 3.03 -15.78 11.50
CA LYS A 11 4.21 -16.42 12.12
C LYS A 11 4.86 -15.50 13.15
N TYR A 12 5.03 -14.22 12.82
CA TYR A 12 5.59 -13.23 13.74
C TYR A 12 4.74 -13.06 15.00
N MET A 13 3.41 -13.10 14.87
CA MET A 13 2.48 -13.05 15.99
C MET A 13 2.34 -14.38 16.76
N GLY A 14 3.08 -15.43 16.37
CA GLY A 14 2.96 -16.76 16.96
C GLY A 14 1.58 -17.39 16.75
N LYS A 15 0.91 -17.08 15.63
CA LYS A 15 -0.41 -17.62 15.28
C LYS A 15 -0.27 -18.69 14.21
N ASP A 16 -0.89 -19.84 14.46
CA ASP A 16 -1.12 -20.88 13.47
C ASP A 16 -2.62 -20.86 13.13
N LEU A 17 -2.97 -20.44 11.92
CA LEU A 17 -4.37 -20.37 11.47
C LEU A 17 -4.57 -21.32 10.29
N PRO A 18 -5.74 -21.97 10.21
CA PRO A 18 -6.08 -22.80 9.07
C PRO A 18 -6.11 -22.00 7.76
N GLU A 19 -5.90 -22.69 6.63
CA GLU A 19 -5.82 -22.05 5.31
C GLU A 19 -7.13 -21.34 4.91
N ASP A 20 -8.30 -21.81 5.38
CA ASP A 20 -9.57 -21.14 5.10
C ASP A 20 -9.67 -19.77 5.80
N VAL A 21 -9.09 -19.64 7.00
CA VAL A 21 -9.00 -18.36 7.72
C VAL A 21 -8.03 -17.44 7.01
N LEU A 22 -6.90 -17.95 6.52
CA LEU A 22 -5.97 -17.18 5.71
C LEU A 22 -6.64 -16.65 4.44
N GLU A 23 -7.44 -17.48 3.76
CA GLU A 23 -8.18 -17.06 2.57
C GLU A 23 -9.18 -15.95 2.91
N LYS A 24 -9.92 -16.10 4.01
CA LYS A 24 -10.85 -15.06 4.48
C LYS A 24 -10.10 -13.75 4.75
N ILE A 25 -8.98 -13.78 5.46
CA ILE A 25 -8.16 -12.58 5.70
C ILE A 25 -7.72 -11.97 4.37
N HIS A 26 -7.19 -12.78 3.46
CA HIS A 26 -6.73 -12.32 2.16
C HIS A 26 -7.83 -11.60 1.38
N GLN A 27 -9.03 -12.18 1.31
CA GLN A 27 -10.16 -11.56 0.60
C GLN A 27 -10.63 -10.26 1.26
N HIS A 28 -10.78 -10.25 2.59
CA HIS A 28 -11.25 -9.06 3.33
C HIS A 28 -10.23 -7.92 3.34
N THR A 29 -8.95 -8.22 3.10
CA THR A 29 -7.86 -7.24 3.06
C THR A 29 -7.45 -6.85 1.63
N THR A 30 -8.17 -7.30 0.60
CA THR A 30 -7.95 -6.79 -0.76
C THR A 30 -8.29 -5.30 -0.83
N PHE A 31 -7.60 -4.57 -1.72
CA PHE A 31 -7.87 -3.15 -1.91
C PHE A 31 -9.34 -2.88 -2.28
N LYS A 32 -9.94 -3.71 -3.14
CA LYS A 32 -11.35 -3.60 -3.51
C LYS A 32 -12.25 -3.70 -2.28
N THR A 33 -12.11 -4.76 -1.49
CA THR A 33 -12.95 -4.97 -0.30
C THR A 33 -12.73 -3.89 0.76
N MET A 34 -11.49 -3.46 0.99
CA MET A 34 -11.20 -2.38 1.94
C MET A 34 -11.73 -1.03 1.48
N LYS A 35 -11.74 -0.75 0.17
CA LYS A 35 -12.29 0.49 -0.39
C LYS A 35 -13.80 0.60 -0.19
N GLU A 36 -14.52 -0.51 -0.26
CA GLU A 36 -15.98 -0.58 -0.04
C GLU A 36 -16.34 -0.63 1.46
N ASN A 37 -15.40 -1.00 2.33
CA ASN A 37 -15.64 -1.11 3.77
C ASN A 37 -15.60 0.25 4.49
N HIS A 38 -16.75 0.73 4.97
CA HIS A 38 -16.87 1.98 5.73
C HIS A 38 -16.01 2.05 7.00
N MET A 39 -15.69 0.91 7.60
CA MET A 39 -14.83 0.85 8.79
C MET A 39 -13.33 0.99 8.45
N ALA A 40 -12.95 0.94 7.18
CA ALA A 40 -11.55 0.97 6.74
C ALA A 40 -11.26 2.09 5.73
N ASN A 41 -12.26 2.56 4.97
CA ASN A 41 -12.06 3.51 3.88
C ASN A 41 -12.11 4.99 4.29
N TYR A 42 -12.26 5.28 5.60
CA TYR A 42 -12.31 6.61 6.21
C TYR A 42 -13.54 7.47 5.86
N SER A 43 -14.54 6.93 5.15
CA SER A 43 -15.77 7.69 4.79
C SER A 43 -16.60 8.19 5.98
N SER A 44 -16.37 7.67 7.19
CA SER A 44 -17.01 8.15 8.41
C SER A 44 -16.34 9.39 9.02
N ILE A 45 -15.18 9.82 8.50
CA ILE A 45 -14.48 11.01 8.98
C ILE A 45 -15.16 12.26 8.40
N PRO A 46 -15.39 13.32 9.20
CA PRO A 46 -16.00 14.55 8.71
C PRO A 46 -15.24 15.19 7.54
N THR A 47 -15.96 15.74 6.56
CA THR A 47 -15.38 16.34 5.34
C THR A 47 -14.38 17.46 5.61
N HIS A 48 -14.56 18.23 6.71
CA HIS A 48 -13.61 19.27 7.10
C HIS A 48 -12.24 18.73 7.57
N VAL A 49 -12.16 17.43 7.89
CA VAL A 49 -10.91 16.72 8.22
C VAL A 49 -10.40 15.97 7.00
N MET A 50 -11.29 15.27 6.27
CA MET A 50 -10.94 14.51 5.08
C MET A 50 -12.03 14.62 4.02
N ASP A 51 -11.77 15.39 2.96
CA ASP A 51 -12.70 15.55 1.85
C ASP A 51 -12.43 14.50 0.76
N HIS A 52 -13.29 13.48 0.73
CA HIS A 52 -13.19 12.37 -0.22
C HIS A 52 -13.64 12.74 -1.65
N GLU A 53 -14.33 13.86 -1.85
CA GLU A 53 -14.72 14.35 -3.18
C GLU A 53 -13.52 14.95 -3.92
N VAL A 54 -12.58 15.55 -3.18
CA VAL A 54 -11.28 16.00 -3.74
C VAL A 54 -10.42 14.80 -4.10
N SER A 55 -10.25 13.86 -3.17
CA SER A 55 -9.60 12.58 -3.46
C SER A 55 -9.96 11.52 -2.41
N PRO A 56 -10.37 10.32 -2.81
CA PRO A 56 -10.67 9.25 -1.86
C PRO A 56 -9.38 8.74 -1.20
N PHE A 57 -9.43 8.49 0.12
CA PHE A 57 -8.34 7.88 0.88
C PHE A 57 -7.84 6.57 0.23
N MET A 58 -8.77 5.66 -0.08
CA MET A 58 -8.50 4.45 -0.86
C MET A 58 -8.44 4.80 -2.37
N ARG A 59 -7.36 5.46 -2.79
CA ARG A 59 -7.20 6.06 -4.14
C ARG A 59 -7.10 5.04 -5.28
N LYS A 60 -5.94 4.38 -5.45
CA LYS A 60 -5.69 3.39 -6.52
C LYS A 60 -5.17 2.02 -6.04
N GLY A 61 -4.39 1.97 -4.96
CA GLY A 61 -3.92 0.69 -4.38
C GLY A 61 -2.97 -0.12 -5.26
N ILE A 62 -2.15 0.53 -6.10
CA ILE A 62 -1.21 -0.12 -7.02
C ILE A 62 0.21 0.39 -6.84
N CYS A 63 1.20 -0.45 -7.16
CA CYS A 63 2.60 -0.04 -7.28
C CYS A 63 2.87 0.52 -8.68
N GLY A 64 3.71 1.55 -8.79
CA GLY A 64 4.09 2.13 -10.08
C GLY A 64 3.24 3.32 -10.56
N ASP A 65 2.15 3.70 -9.86
CA ASP A 65 1.31 4.83 -10.32
C ASP A 65 2.06 6.16 -10.35
N TRP A 66 3.20 6.29 -9.65
CA TRP A 66 4.05 7.47 -9.70
C TRP A 66 4.49 7.85 -11.12
N LYS A 67 4.59 6.87 -12.04
CA LYS A 67 4.92 7.08 -13.46
C LYS A 67 3.88 7.92 -14.20
N ASN A 68 2.65 7.99 -13.69
CA ASN A 68 1.59 8.83 -14.24
C ASN A 68 1.64 10.29 -13.73
N HIS A 69 2.52 10.60 -12.77
CA HIS A 69 2.58 11.91 -12.12
C HIS A 69 3.93 12.60 -12.31
N LEU A 70 5.04 11.86 -12.30
CA LEU A 70 6.37 12.44 -12.48
C LEU A 70 6.69 12.59 -13.96
N THR A 71 7.16 13.79 -14.33
CA THR A 71 7.81 13.99 -15.63
C THR A 71 9.18 13.32 -15.64
N VAL A 72 9.73 13.08 -16.83
CA VAL A 72 11.07 12.50 -16.99
C VAL A 72 12.12 13.33 -16.23
N ALA A 73 12.10 14.65 -16.38
CA ALA A 73 13.03 15.55 -15.71
C ALA A 73 12.90 15.52 -14.17
N GLN A 74 11.66 15.42 -13.65
CA GLN A 74 11.45 15.28 -12.20
C GLN A 74 11.97 13.93 -11.69
N ASN A 75 11.77 12.86 -12.46
CA ASN A 75 12.25 11.54 -12.08
C ASN A 75 13.78 11.46 -12.07
N GLU A 76 14.46 12.00 -13.09
CA GLU A 76 15.93 12.04 -13.14
C GLU A 76 16.53 12.78 -11.93
N LEU A 77 15.93 13.92 -11.57
CA LEU A 77 16.34 14.69 -10.39
C LEU A 77 16.10 13.89 -9.10
N PHE A 78 14.95 13.23 -9.00
CA PHE A 78 14.59 12.41 -7.83
C PHE A 78 15.53 11.21 -7.69
N ASP A 79 15.83 10.49 -8.77
CA ASP A 79 16.72 9.32 -8.76
C ASP A 79 18.14 9.69 -8.30
N ALA A 80 18.68 10.80 -8.80
CA ALA A 80 19.99 11.29 -8.37
C ALA A 80 20.01 11.65 -6.87
N TYR A 81 18.98 12.32 -6.40
CA TYR A 81 18.82 12.67 -4.98
C TYR A 81 18.67 11.41 -4.11
N TYR A 82 17.80 10.49 -4.51
CA TYR A 82 17.51 9.23 -3.82
C TYR A 82 18.77 8.37 -3.68
N LYS A 83 19.54 8.20 -4.77
CA LYS A 83 20.80 7.43 -4.76
C LYS A 83 21.79 7.97 -3.74
N ARG A 84 21.91 9.30 -3.62
CA ARG A 84 22.77 9.91 -2.60
C ARG A 84 22.24 9.65 -1.19
N LYS A 85 20.95 9.83 -0.96
CA LYS A 85 20.34 9.74 0.39
C LYS A 85 20.24 8.32 0.93
N MET A 86 20.16 7.32 0.06
CA MET A 86 20.01 5.92 0.44
C MET A 86 21.33 5.13 0.35
N SER A 87 22.45 5.81 0.04
CA SER A 87 23.75 5.17 -0.24
C SER A 87 24.32 4.37 0.93
N ASP A 88 23.98 4.73 2.16
CA ASP A 88 24.49 4.09 3.38
C ASP A 88 23.51 3.03 3.95
N THR A 89 22.61 2.49 3.13
CA THR A 89 21.62 1.50 3.56
C THR A 89 21.64 0.26 2.69
N ASP A 90 21.39 -0.90 3.30
CA ASP A 90 21.18 -2.17 2.57
C ASP A 90 19.72 -2.33 2.10
N LEU A 91 18.89 -1.30 2.25
CA LEU A 91 17.48 -1.34 1.89
C LEU A 91 17.31 -1.31 0.38
N THR A 92 16.56 -2.27 -0.14
CA THR A 92 16.20 -2.34 -1.55
C THR A 92 14.70 -2.16 -1.71
N PHE A 93 14.30 -1.21 -2.55
CA PHE A 93 12.90 -0.94 -2.87
C PHE A 93 12.60 -1.29 -4.32
N ARG A 94 11.37 -1.71 -4.58
CA ARG A 94 10.84 -1.92 -5.93
C ARG A 94 9.80 -0.84 -6.20
N PHE A 95 10.02 -0.02 -7.22
CA PHE A 95 9.13 1.07 -7.61
C PHE A 95 7.99 0.63 -8.53
N GLU A 96 8.00 -0.64 -8.94
CA GLU A 96 6.95 -1.36 -9.66
C GLU A 96 6.97 -2.84 -9.27
N VAL A 97 5.91 -3.60 -9.55
CA VAL A 97 5.73 -5.01 -9.15
C VAL A 97 5.75 -5.92 -10.35
#